data_AF-A0A962Q730-F1
#
_entry.id   AF-A0A962Q730-F1
#
_cell.length_a   1.000
_cell.length_b   1.000
_cell.length_c   1.000
_cell.angle_alpha   90.00
_cell.angle_beta   90.00
_cell.angle_gamma   90.00
#
_symmetry.space_group_name_H-M   'P 1'
#
loop_
_entity.id
_entity.type
_entity.pdbx_description
1 polymer ?
#
loop_
_entity_poly.entity_id
_entity_poly.type
_entity_poly.pdbx_seq_one_letter_code
_entity_poly.pdbx_strand_id
1 'polypeptide(L)' 'MSLGQEASVEEEVKAHSLEFYKSKNNGKWYWRIKAANGNIIGASSQGYVRRDDCEYNSKSVAVSVVNHEFGN' A
#
# COMPACT_ATOMS: atom_id res chain seq x y z
N MET A 1 -34.98 -8.37 -10.92
CA MET A 1 -34.33 -8.77 -9.65
C MET A 1 -32.85 -8.41 -9.79
N SER A 2 -32.42 -7.29 -9.20
CA SER A 2 -31.00 -6.94 -9.12
C SER A 2 -30.76 -6.51 -7.68
N LEU A 3 -30.61 -7.52 -6.82
CA LEU A 3 -30.23 -7.37 -5.42
C LEU A 3 -28.95 -8.19 -5.30
N GLY A 4 -27.80 -7.54 -5.39
CA GLY A 4 -26.55 -8.27 -5.39
C GLY A 4 -25.24 -7.49 -5.50
N GLN A 5 -25.19 -6.16 -5.28
CA GLN A 5 -23.91 -5.47 -5.37
C GLN A 5 -23.62 -4.40 -4.30
N GLU A 6 -24.49 -4.24 -3.31
CA GLU A 6 -24.29 -3.19 -2.29
C GLU A 6 -23.41 -3.67 -1.12
N ALA A 7 -23.14 -4.98 -1.01
CA ALA A 7 -22.32 -5.54 0.07
C ALA A 7 -20.79 -5.56 -0.20
N SER A 8 -20.33 -5.20 -1.41
CA SER A 8 -18.89 -5.33 -1.76
C SER A 8 -18.10 -4.03 -1.73
N VAL A 9 -18.76 -2.87 -1.82
CA VAL A 9 -18.07 -1.59 -1.95
C VAL A 9 -17.39 -1.12 -0.66
N GLU A 10 -17.89 -1.54 0.51
CA GLU A 10 -17.36 -1.11 1.81
C GLU A 10 -16.13 -1.93 2.27
N GLU A 11 -15.91 -3.13 1.71
CA GLU A 11 -14.75 -3.97 2.03
C GLU A 11 -13.55 -3.73 1.09
N GLU A 12 -13.75 -3.14 -0.09
CA GLU A 12 -12.67 -2.83 -1.05
C GLU A 12 -11.77 -1.68 -0.60
N VAL A 13 -12.29 -0.71 0.17
CA VAL A 13 -11.55 0.50 0.57
C VAL A 13 -10.48 0.20 1.63
N LYS A 14 -10.58 -0.92 2.35
CA LYS A 14 -9.72 -1.23 3.50
C LYS A 14 -8.62 -2.27 3.26
N ALA A 15 -8.62 -2.96 2.12
CA ALA A 15 -7.74 -4.12 1.88
C ALA A 15 -6.43 -3.77 1.17
N HIS A 16 -5.76 -2.69 1.58
CA HIS A 16 -4.42 -2.37 1.09
C HIS A 16 -3.37 -3.16 1.86
N SER A 17 -2.65 -4.05 1.18
CA SER A 17 -1.59 -4.86 1.77
C SER A 17 -0.24 -4.16 1.65
N LEU A 18 0.30 -3.72 2.80
CA LEU A 18 1.64 -3.16 2.91
C LEU A 18 2.66 -4.26 3.23
N GLU A 19 3.54 -4.56 2.27
CA GLU A 19 4.61 -5.55 2.42
C GLU A 19 5.96 -4.86 2.59
N PHE A 20 6.70 -5.23 3.65
CA PHE A 20 8.08 -4.79 3.86
C PHE A 20 9.06 -5.92 3.53
N TYR A 21 10.09 -5.61 2.76
CA TYR A 21 11.15 -6.55 2.45
C TYR A 21 12.53 -5.89 2.52
N LYS A 22 13.53 -6.67 2.93
CA LYS A 22 14.92 -6.22 2.96
C LYS A 22 15.62 -6.75 1.71
N SER A 23 16.19 -5.85 0.92
CA SER A 23 17.02 -6.25 -0.22
C SER A 23 18.31 -6.87 0.29
N LYS A 24 18.61 -8.11 -0.13
CA LYS A 24 19.88 -8.77 0.18
C LYS A 24 21.07 -8.12 -0.52
N ASN A 25 20.86 -7.48 -1.67
CA ASN A 25 21.93 -6.86 -2.45
C ASN A 25 22.49 -5.59 -1.78
N ASN A 26 21.62 -4.79 -1.15
CA ASN A 26 22.04 -3.50 -0.57
C ASN A 26 21.87 -3.46 0.95
N GLY A 27 21.27 -4.50 1.57
CA GLY A 27 20.98 -4.52 3.00
C GLY A 27 19.95 -3.47 3.44
N LYS A 28 19.22 -2.85 2.51
CA LYS A 28 18.24 -1.78 2.75
C LYS A 28 16.82 -2.33 2.84
N TRP A 29 16.00 -1.67 3.63
CA TRP A 29 14.57 -1.90 3.79
C TRP A 29 13.79 -1.18 2.70
N TYR A 30 12.82 -1.89 2.14
CA TYR A 30 11.89 -1.41 1.14
C TYR A 30 10.49 -1.83 1.55
N TRP A 31 9.51 -1.09 1.05
CA TRP A 31 8.10 -1.40 1.23
C TRP A 31 7.36 -1.29 -0.09
N ARG A 32 6.26 -2.03 -0.24
CA ARG A 32 5.35 -1.93 -1.38
C ARG A 32 3.91 -2.09 -0.89
N ILE A 33 2.99 -1.41 -1.54
CA ILE A 33 1.57 -1.43 -1.24
C ILE A 33 0.87 -2.05 -2.44
N LYS A 34 0.12 -3.11 -2.16
CA LYS A 34 -0.79 -3.71 -3.11
C LYS A 34 -2.21 -3.31 -2.76
N ALA A 35 -2.94 -2.81 -3.74
CA ALA A 35 -4.37 -2.61 -3.64
C ALA A 35 -5.13 -3.94 -3.66
N ALA A 36 -6.39 -3.89 -3.24
CA ALA A 36 -7.30 -5.04 -3.25
C ALA A 36 -7.50 -5.61 -4.68
N ASN A 37 -7.34 -4.77 -5.70
CA ASN A 37 -7.37 -5.14 -7.12
C ASN A 37 -6.12 -5.90 -7.60
N GLY A 38 -5.10 -6.07 -6.75
CA GLY A 38 -3.82 -6.73 -7.07
C GLY A 38 -2.76 -5.82 -7.71
N ASN A 39 -3.08 -4.55 -7.98
CA ASN A 39 -2.13 -3.58 -8.52
C ASN A 39 -1.19 -3.04 -7.42
N ILE A 40 0.05 -2.76 -7.81
CA ILE A 40 1.00 -2.06 -6.95
C ILE A 40 0.77 -0.57 -7.11
N ILE A 41 0.14 0.04 -6.11
CA ILE A 41 -0.25 1.45 -6.13
C ILE A 41 0.82 2.35 -5.50
N GLY A 42 1.71 1.75 -4.70
CA GLY A 42 2.82 2.44 -4.06
C GLY A 42 4.00 1.51 -3.85
N ALA A 43 5.19 2.00 -4.12
CA ALA A 43 6.42 1.28 -3.82
C ALA A 43 7.50 2.25 -3.35
N SER A 44 8.36 1.75 -2.49
CA SER A 44 9.51 2.47 -1.99
C SER A 44 10.61 2.50 -3.05
N SER A 45 10.85 3.68 -3.64
CA SER A 45 11.98 3.88 -4.57
C SER A 45 13.32 4.13 -3.85
N GLN A 46 13.27 4.50 -2.57
CA GLN A 46 14.45 4.76 -1.75
C GLN A 46 14.63 3.65 -0.71
N GLY A 47 15.77 2.98 -0.74
CA GLY A 47 16.10 1.98 0.28
C GLY A 47 16.47 2.63 1.60
N TYR A 48 15.77 2.24 2.67
CA TYR A 48 15.99 2.74 4.02
C TYR A 48 17.00 1.87 4.78
N VAL A 49 17.90 2.49 5.53
CA VAL A 49 18.84 1.74 6.39
C VAL A 49 18.17 1.42 7.74
N ARG A 50 17.34 2.34 8.23
CA ARG A 50 16.62 2.21 9.50
C ARG A 50 15.17 1.77 9.25
N ARG A 51 14.65 0.96 10.18
CA ARG A 51 13.25 0.53 10.14
C ARG A 51 12.28 1.67 10.42
N ASP A 52 12.67 2.61 11.28
CA ASP A 52 11.84 3.75 11.71
C ASP A 52 11.48 4.67 10.53
N ASP A 53 12.48 5.11 9.76
CA ASP A 53 12.28 5.92 8.55
C ASP A 53 11.44 5.19 7.49
N CYS A 54 11.64 3.87 7.38
CA CYS A 54 10.91 3.02 6.45
C CYS A 54 9.42 2.96 6.82
N GLU A 55 9.12 2.78 8.10
CA GLU A 55 7.75 2.75 8.63
C GLU A 55 7.07 4.10 8.47
N TYR A 56 7.73 5.20 8.84
CA TYR A 56 7.18 6.55 8.73
C TYR A 56 6.82 6.88 7.27
N ASN A 57 7.74 6.61 6.33
CA ASN A 57 7.47 6.85 4.92
C ASN A 57 6.33 5.96 4.40
N SER A 58 6.33 4.68 4.77
CA SER A 58 5.27 3.74 4.33
C SER A 58 3.87 4.18 4.77
N LYS A 59 3.72 4.70 5.99
CA LYS A 59 2.44 5.22 6.51
C LYS A 59 2.01 6.47 5.76
N SER A 60 2.93 7.41 5.56
CA SER A 60 2.65 8.66 4.84
C SER A 60 2.19 8.37 3.40
N VAL A 61 2.92 7.51 2.69
CA VAL A 61 2.59 7.18 1.30
C VAL A 61 1.35 6.30 1.24
N ALA A 62 1.15 5.35 2.15
CA ALA A 62 -0.08 4.56 2.18
C ALA A 62 -1.32 5.43 2.33
N VAL A 63 -1.29 6.41 3.22
CA VAL A 63 -2.39 7.37 3.37
C VAL A 63 -2.56 8.19 2.08
N SER A 64 -1.48 8.74 1.53
CA SER A 64 -1.59 9.60 0.35
C SER A 64 -2.07 8.86 -0.91
N VAL A 65 -1.62 7.63 -1.15
CA VAL A 65 -1.98 6.86 -2.34
C VAL A 65 -3.42 6.36 -2.24
N VAL A 66 -3.84 5.87 -1.06
CA VAL A 66 -5.24 5.45 -0.83
C VAL A 66 -6.19 6.63 -1.02
N ASN A 67 -5.84 7.82 -0.53
CA ASN A 67 -6.68 9.01 -0.75
C ASN A 67 -6.78 9.42 -2.23
N HIS A 68 -5.75 9.16 -3.03
CA HIS A 68 -5.74 9.52 -4.45
C HIS A 68 -6.59 8.56 -5.32
N GLU A 69 -6.66 7.27 -4.99
CA GLU A 69 -7.43 6.29 -5.79
C GLU A 69 -8.95 6.41 -5.63
N PHE A 70 -9.44 6.85 -4.47
CA PHE A 70 -10.88 7.04 -4.23
C PHE A 70 -11.34 8.51 -4.42
N GLY A 71 -10.45 9.40 -4.88
CA GLY A 71 -10.61 10.85 -4.80
C GLY A 71 -10.79 11.62 -6.11
N ASN A 72 -10.97 10.98 -7.27
CA ASN A 72 -11.28 11.69 -8.53
C ASN A 72 -12.25 10.93 -9.44
#